data_AF-A0A560KVP0-F1
#
_entry.id   AF-A0A560KVP0-F1
#
_cell.length_a   1.000
_cell.length_b   1.000
_cell.length_c   1.000
_cell.angle_alpha   90.00
_cell.angle_beta   90.00
_cell.angle_gamma   90.00
#
_symmetry.space_group_name_H-M   'P 1'
#
loop_
_entity.id
_entity.type
_entity.pdbx_description
1 polymer ?
#
loop_
_entity_poly.entity_id
_entity_poly.type
_entity_poly.pdbx_seq_one_letter_code
_entity_poly.pdbx_strand_id
1 'polypeptide(L)'
;MSLIAERLNVDCAHRFIATAFAQDDAEAARAQWRKVADQLRPKLPKLAGFLDDAETDELAYMTFPPQHRAKLHSTNPIERLNGEIKRRTEVVGIFPKEDAIVRLIGAILLEQNDEWAVQRARYMTLETIAPLSDDPTVSLPAIAS
;
A
#
# COMPACT_ATOMS: atom_id res chain seq x y z
N MET A 1 -2.26 -29.04 -21.31
CA MET A 1 -0.93 -28.40 -21.50
C MET A 1 -0.96 -26.87 -21.56
N SER A 2 -2.13 -26.18 -21.60
CA SER A 2 -2.16 -24.69 -21.67
C SER A 2 -2.32 -23.97 -20.32
N LEU A 3 -3.03 -24.52 -19.32
CA LEU A 3 -3.27 -23.80 -18.05
C LEU A 3 -2.11 -23.83 -17.05
N ILE A 4 -1.28 -24.89 -17.07
CA ILE A 4 -0.13 -25.00 -16.15
C ILE A 4 1.03 -24.10 -16.60
N ALA A 5 1.29 -24.02 -17.92
CA ALA A 5 2.31 -23.12 -18.46
C ALA A 5 1.93 -21.65 -18.28
N GLU A 6 0.65 -21.31 -18.45
CA GLU A 6 0.14 -19.95 -18.24
C GLU A 6 0.20 -19.53 -16.77
N ARG A 7 -0.16 -20.43 -15.84
CA ARG A 7 -0.04 -20.19 -14.39
C ARG A 7 1.41 -20.08 -13.93
N LEU A 8 2.32 -20.90 -14.48
CA LEU A 8 3.77 -20.75 -14.25
C LEU A 8 4.29 -19.37 -14.71
N ASN A 9 3.75 -18.84 -15.81
CA ASN A 9 4.18 -17.56 -16.37
C ASN A 9 3.78 -16.37 -15.48
N VAL A 10 2.63 -16.45 -14.81
CA VAL A 10 2.13 -15.43 -13.87
C VAL A 10 2.89 -15.46 -12.54
N ASP A 11 3.14 -16.65 -11.98
CA ASP A 11 3.91 -16.78 -10.72
C ASP A 11 5.36 -16.29 -10.88
N CYS A 12 5.96 -16.51 -12.06
CA CYS A 12 7.26 -15.93 -12.39
C CYS A 12 7.21 -14.41 -12.53
N ALA A 13 6.15 -13.85 -13.14
CA ALA A 13 6.02 -12.41 -13.34
C ALA A 13 5.99 -11.64 -12.00
N HIS A 14 5.21 -12.11 -11.02
CA HIS A 14 5.18 -11.50 -9.69
C HIS A 14 6.59 -11.49 -9.05
N ARG A 15 7.31 -12.61 -9.08
CA ARG A 15 8.67 -12.68 -8.54
C ARG A 15 9.64 -11.76 -9.25
N PHE A 16 9.54 -11.62 -10.57
CA PHE A 16 10.39 -10.70 -11.31
C PHE A 16 10.10 -9.25 -10.94
N ILE A 17 8.83 -8.85 -10.87
CA ILE A 17 8.45 -7.49 -10.45
C ILE A 17 8.93 -7.21 -9.02
N ALA A 18 8.82 -8.20 -8.12
CA ALA A 18 9.28 -8.09 -6.73
C ALA A 18 10.78 -7.74 -6.60
N THR A 19 11.61 -8.04 -7.61
CA THR A 19 13.04 -7.69 -7.58
C THR A 19 13.31 -6.18 -7.65
N ALA A 20 12.42 -5.41 -8.26
CA ALA A 20 12.53 -3.95 -8.30
C ALA A 20 12.28 -3.33 -6.92
N PHE A 21 11.34 -3.88 -6.16
CA PHE A 21 11.02 -3.43 -4.80
C PHE A 21 12.06 -3.83 -3.75
N ALA A 22 12.97 -4.75 -4.09
CA ALA A 22 14.07 -5.16 -3.22
C ALA A 22 15.31 -4.24 -3.30
N GLN A 23 15.30 -3.21 -4.15
CA GLN A 23 16.40 -2.27 -4.27
C GLN A 23 16.38 -1.21 -3.16
N ASP A 24 17.56 -0.73 -2.77
CA ASP A 24 17.71 0.26 -1.68
C ASP A 24 17.43 1.70 -2.13
N ASP A 25 17.59 1.99 -3.43
CA ASP A 25 17.43 3.32 -4.01
C ASP A 25 16.47 3.34 -5.21
N ALA A 26 15.88 4.52 -5.45
CA ALA A 26 14.85 4.70 -6.46
C ALA A 26 15.37 4.54 -7.89
N GLU A 27 16.63 4.92 -8.16
CA GLU A 27 17.21 4.81 -9.51
C GLU A 27 17.50 3.35 -9.85
N ALA A 28 18.06 2.58 -8.91
CA ALA A 28 18.25 1.14 -9.06
C ALA A 28 16.92 0.41 -9.22
N ALA A 29 15.89 0.79 -8.45
CA ALA A 29 14.56 0.22 -8.59
C ALA A 29 13.95 0.47 -9.97
N ARG A 30 14.04 1.71 -10.49
CA ARG A 30 13.60 2.07 -11.84
C ARG A 30 14.36 1.31 -12.92
N ALA A 31 15.68 1.23 -12.81
CA ALA A 31 16.50 0.47 -13.75
C ALA A 31 16.11 -1.02 -13.76
N GLN A 32 15.90 -1.61 -12.59
CA GLN A 32 15.47 -3.00 -12.47
C GLN A 32 14.04 -3.20 -12.98
N TRP A 33 13.13 -2.26 -12.72
CA TRP A 33 11.75 -2.26 -13.22
C TRP A 33 11.70 -2.29 -14.75
N ARG A 34 12.42 -1.38 -15.41
CA ARG A 34 12.52 -1.34 -16.88
C ARG A 34 13.14 -2.61 -17.46
N LYS A 35 14.18 -3.13 -16.82
CA LYS A 35 14.80 -4.41 -17.21
C LYS A 35 13.80 -5.57 -17.13
N VAL A 36 12.97 -5.61 -16.10
CA VAL A 36 11.89 -6.63 -15.97
C VAL A 36 10.83 -6.44 -17.06
N ALA A 37 10.38 -5.21 -17.31
CA ALA A 37 9.43 -4.91 -18.37
C ALA A 37 9.94 -5.39 -19.73
N ASP A 38 11.20 -5.09 -20.07
CA ASP A 38 11.83 -5.52 -21.32
C ASP A 38 11.98 -7.04 -21.44
N GLN A 39 12.27 -7.74 -20.34
CA GLN A 39 12.31 -9.21 -20.32
C GLN A 39 10.93 -9.84 -20.55
N LEU A 40 9.87 -9.20 -20.05
CA LEU A 40 8.50 -9.68 -20.19
C LEU A 40 7.90 -9.31 -21.55
N ARG A 41 8.37 -8.23 -22.19
CA ARG A 41 7.87 -7.67 -23.46
C ARG A 41 7.65 -8.71 -24.57
N PRO A 42 8.54 -9.69 -24.82
CA PRO A 42 8.34 -10.68 -25.89
C PRO A 42 7.20 -11.67 -25.61
N LYS A 43 6.94 -11.99 -24.34
CA LYS A 43 5.95 -13.02 -23.94
C LYS A 43 4.64 -12.42 -23.47
N LEU A 44 4.69 -11.25 -22.85
CA LEU A 44 3.59 -10.56 -22.18
C LEU A 44 3.61 -9.05 -22.54
N PRO A 45 3.41 -8.68 -23.82
CA PRO A 45 3.54 -7.29 -24.26
C PRO A 45 2.54 -6.35 -23.57
N LYS A 46 1.33 -6.84 -23.23
CA LYS A 46 0.33 -6.07 -22.48
C LYS A 46 0.80 -5.75 -21.06
N LEU A 47 1.43 -6.71 -20.39
CA LEU A 47 1.96 -6.51 -19.03
C LEU A 47 3.15 -5.57 -19.07
N ALA A 48 4.05 -5.72 -20.05
CA ALA A 48 5.20 -4.82 -20.20
C ALA A 48 4.75 -3.37 -20.43
N GLY A 49 3.76 -3.13 -21.30
CA GLY A 49 3.20 -1.78 -21.48
C GLY A 49 2.57 -1.23 -20.20
N PHE A 50 1.85 -2.06 -19.43
CA PHE A 50 1.33 -1.64 -18.13
C PHE A 50 2.43 -1.28 -17.13
N LEU A 51 3.53 -2.04 -17.10
CA LEU A 51 4.68 -1.72 -16.26
C LEU A 51 5.35 -0.40 -16.69
N ASP A 52 5.48 -0.14 -17.99
CA ASP A 52 6.02 1.13 -18.51
C ASP A 52 5.17 2.32 -18.02
N ASP A 53 3.83 2.21 -18.08
CA ASP A 53 2.92 3.27 -17.64
C ASP A 53 2.92 3.46 -16.11
N ALA A 54 3.04 2.36 -15.35
CA ALA A 54 2.93 2.36 -13.89
C ALA A 54 4.24 2.70 -13.15
N GLU A 55 5.39 2.78 -13.83
CA GLU A 55 6.72 2.94 -13.20
C GLU A 55 6.76 4.10 -12.19
N THR A 56 6.19 5.25 -12.56
CA THR A 56 6.25 6.45 -11.72
C THR A 56 5.39 6.30 -10.47
N ASP A 57 4.17 5.79 -10.62
CA ASP A 57 3.20 5.68 -9.53
C ASP A 57 3.62 4.57 -8.54
N GLU A 58 4.06 3.42 -9.05
CA GLU A 58 4.45 2.28 -8.23
C GLU A 58 5.75 2.51 -7.46
N LEU A 59 6.68 3.32 -7.99
CA LEU A 59 7.97 3.62 -7.34
C LEU A 59 7.96 4.96 -6.58
N ALA A 60 6.86 5.71 -6.61
CA ALA A 60 6.76 7.01 -5.93
C ALA A 60 7.11 6.92 -4.44
N TYR A 61 6.72 5.84 -3.76
CA TYR A 61 6.98 5.65 -2.33
C TYR A 61 8.48 5.60 -1.97
N MET A 62 9.37 5.32 -2.93
CA MET A 62 10.82 5.28 -2.68
C MET A 62 11.43 6.65 -2.39
N THR A 63 10.71 7.73 -2.72
CA THR A 63 11.04 9.11 -2.32
C THR A 63 10.93 9.34 -0.81
N PHE A 64 10.19 8.50 -0.09
CA PHE A 64 10.06 8.59 1.36
C PHE A 64 11.30 8.00 2.07
N PRO A 65 11.59 8.45 3.31
CA PRO A 65 12.62 7.85 4.15
C PRO A 65 12.46 6.32 4.27
N PRO A 66 13.56 5.54 4.26
CA PRO A 66 13.51 4.08 4.26
C PRO A 66 12.63 3.45 5.35
N GLN A 67 12.61 4.06 6.54
CA GLN A 67 11.79 3.65 7.69
C GLN A 67 10.27 3.67 7.44
N HIS A 68 9.81 4.39 6.41
CA HIS A 68 8.38 4.51 6.05
C HIS A 68 8.00 3.67 4.84
N ARG A 69 8.95 3.35 3.97
CA ARG A 69 8.73 2.59 2.74
C ARG A 69 8.03 1.26 2.99
N ALA A 70 8.44 0.55 4.05
CA ALA A 70 7.82 -0.71 4.45
C ALA A 70 6.33 -0.59 4.80
N LYS A 71 5.93 0.56 5.37
CA LYS A 71 4.56 0.84 5.77
C LYS A 71 3.70 1.29 4.60
N LEU A 72 4.28 2.01 3.64
CA LEU A 72 3.59 2.54 2.47
C LEU A 72 3.26 1.47 1.43
N HIS A 73 4.18 0.54 1.15
CA HIS A 73 3.95 -0.51 0.14
C HIS A 73 3.18 -1.73 0.70
N SER A 74 2.95 -1.81 2.01
CA SER A 74 2.22 -2.92 2.61
C SER A 74 0.71 -2.76 2.48
N THR A 75 0.02 -3.76 1.95
CA THR A 75 -1.45 -3.80 1.88
C THR A 75 -2.10 -4.33 3.16
N ASN A 76 -1.31 -4.85 4.11
CA ASN A 76 -1.82 -5.46 5.33
C ASN A 76 -2.74 -4.53 6.16
N PRO A 77 -2.45 -3.22 6.33
CA PRO A 77 -3.33 -2.34 7.11
C PRO A 77 -4.72 -2.19 6.49
N ILE A 78 -4.81 -2.03 5.17
CA ILE A 78 -6.08 -1.87 4.47
C ILE A 78 -6.82 -3.20 4.33
N GLU A 79 -6.12 -4.32 4.14
CA GLU A 79 -6.70 -5.66 4.13
C GLU A 79 -7.33 -6.00 5.49
N ARG A 80 -6.64 -5.68 6.59
CA ARG A 80 -7.16 -5.87 7.95
C ARG A 80 -8.43 -5.05 8.18
N LEU A 81 -8.43 -3.78 7.77
CA LEU A 81 -9.59 -2.90 7.88
C LEU A 81 -10.77 -3.41 7.04
N ASN A 82 -10.51 -3.84 5.80
CA ASN A 82 -11.54 -4.42 4.94
C ASN A 82 -12.13 -5.71 5.52
N GLY A 83 -11.28 -6.55 6.13
CA GLY A 83 -11.72 -7.75 6.86
C GLY A 83 -12.62 -7.42 8.05
N GLU A 84 -12.30 -6.35 8.79
CA GLU A 84 -13.12 -5.85 9.90
C GLU A 84 -14.49 -5.38 9.43
N ILE A 85 -14.52 -4.55 8.38
CA ILE A 85 -15.76 -4.05 7.77
C ILE A 85 -16.62 -5.24 7.30
N LYS A 86 -16.03 -6.21 6.61
CA LYS A 86 -16.74 -7.39 6.13
C LYS A 86 -17.34 -8.19 7.30
N ARG A 87 -16.57 -8.45 8.35
CA ARG A 87 -17.04 -9.22 9.51
C ARG A 87 -18.19 -8.53 10.25
N ARG A 88 -18.12 -7.21 10.49
CA ARG A 88 -19.17 -6.48 11.23
C ARG A 88 -20.44 -6.27 10.40
N THR A 89 -20.30 -6.12 9.09
CA THR A 89 -21.46 -6.01 8.18
C THR A 89 -22.16 -7.36 8.00
N GLU A 90 -21.42 -8.48 8.02
CA GLU A 90 -21.98 -9.84 7.93
C GLU A 90 -22.94 -10.16 9.07
N VAL A 91 -22.68 -9.67 10.29
CA VAL A 91 -23.58 -9.83 11.45
C VAL A 91 -24.93 -9.14 11.25
N VAL A 92 -24.95 -8.00 10.56
CA VAL A 92 -26.20 -7.26 10.29
C VAL A 92 -26.98 -7.90 9.14
N GLY A 93 -26.28 -8.44 8.13
CA GLY A 93 -26.87 -9.12 6.98
C GLY A 93 -27.54 -8.18 5.98
N ILE A 94 -28.65 -7.53 6.38
CA ILE A 94 -29.43 -6.61 5.54
C ILE A 94 -29.62 -5.28 6.26
N PHE A 95 -29.30 -4.18 5.58
CA PHE A 95 -29.48 -2.83 6.10
C PHE A 95 -30.81 -2.22 5.64
N PRO A 96 -31.57 -1.57 6.55
CA PRO A 96 -32.87 -0.98 6.21
C PRO A 96 -32.77 0.30 5.38
N LYS A 97 -31.63 1.00 5.41
CA LYS A 97 -31.33 2.20 4.62
C LYS A 97 -29.82 2.46 4.55
N GLU A 98 -29.39 3.28 3.60
CA GLU A 98 -27.98 3.65 3.38
C GLU A 98 -27.34 4.32 4.62
N ASP A 99 -28.04 5.22 5.31
CA ASP A 99 -27.49 5.86 6.51
C ASP A 99 -27.08 4.87 7.60
N ALA A 100 -27.74 3.70 7.66
CA ALA A 100 -27.44 2.69 8.66
C ALA A 100 -26.09 2.01 8.40
N ILE A 101 -25.74 1.75 7.13
CA ILE A 101 -24.43 1.21 6.76
C ILE A 101 -23.33 2.27 6.90
N VAL A 102 -23.60 3.52 6.50
CA VAL A 102 -22.66 4.64 6.70
C VAL A 102 -22.34 4.81 8.18
N ARG A 103 -23.34 4.73 9.06
CA ARG A 103 -23.12 4.84 10.51
C ARG A 103 -22.28 3.70 11.08
N LEU A 104 -22.50 2.46 10.63
CA LEU A 104 -21.70 1.31 11.09
C LEU A 104 -20.25 1.42 10.61
N ILE A 105 -20.04 1.63 9.30
CA ILE A 105 -18.70 1.76 8.73
C ILE A 105 -17.98 2.97 9.33
N GLY A 106 -18.68 4.11 9.48
CA GLY A 106 -18.16 5.29 10.14
C GLY A 106 -17.68 5.02 11.56
N ALA A 107 -18.45 4.26 12.36
CA ALA A 107 -18.03 3.86 13.70
C ALA A 107 -16.77 2.98 13.70
N ILE A 108 -16.64 2.05 12.75
CA ILE A 108 -15.43 1.21 12.59
C ILE A 108 -14.21 2.06 12.22
N LEU A 109 -14.39 3.02 11.31
CA LEU A 109 -13.31 3.91 10.89
C LEU A 109 -12.85 4.82 12.04
N LEU A 110 -13.78 5.30 12.88
CA LEU A 110 -13.45 6.08 14.07
C LEU A 110 -12.66 5.24 15.08
N GLU A 111 -13.11 4.03 15.37
CA GLU A 111 -12.37 3.09 16.25
C GLU A 111 -10.96 2.82 15.73
N GLN A 112 -10.82 2.57 14.42
CA GLN A 112 -9.51 2.34 13.81
C GLN A 112 -8.61 3.58 13.85
N ASN A 113 -9.19 4.77 13.67
CA ASN A 113 -8.48 6.04 13.76
C ASN A 113 -7.97 6.29 15.19
N ASP A 114 -8.78 6.00 16.21
CA ASP A 114 -8.39 6.13 17.61
C ASP A 114 -7.25 5.18 17.96
N GLU A 115 -7.30 3.93 17.49
CA GLU A 115 -6.19 2.98 17.63
C GLU A 115 -4.89 3.51 17.00
N TRP A 116 -4.97 4.07 15.79
CA TRP A 116 -3.80 4.65 15.10
C TRP A 116 -3.28 5.90 15.80
N ALA A 117 -4.16 6.73 16.35
CA ALA A 117 -3.78 7.91 17.12
C ALA A 117 -3.05 7.51 18.43
N VAL A 118 -3.50 6.46 19.11
CA VAL A 118 -2.82 5.93 20.30
C VAL A 118 -1.50 5.25 19.93
N GLN A 119 -1.45 4.57 18.79
CA GLN A 119 -0.24 3.93 18.25
C GLN A 119 0.62 4.89 17.40
N ARG A 120 0.42 6.20 17.46
CA ARG A 120 1.12 7.21 16.62
C ARG A 120 2.64 7.18 16.74
N ALA A 121 3.18 6.67 17.85
CA ALA A 121 4.62 6.40 18.00
C ALA A 121 5.11 5.21 17.14
N ARG A 122 4.21 4.35 16.66
CA ARG A 122 4.50 3.14 15.87
C ARG A 122 4.20 3.31 14.38
N TYR A 123 3.21 4.12 14.00
CA TYR A 123 2.87 4.42 12.60
C TYR A 123 3.29 5.85 12.23
N MET A 124 4.27 5.96 11.33
CA MET A 124 4.86 7.19 10.76
C MET A 124 4.70 8.45 11.62
N THR A 125 5.63 8.65 12.55
CA THR A 125 5.54 9.76 13.51
C THR A 125 5.68 11.12 12.83
N LEU A 126 5.20 12.19 13.48
CA LEU A 126 5.34 13.54 12.95
C LEU A 126 6.82 13.95 12.78
N GLU A 127 7.68 13.55 13.71
CA GLU A 127 9.12 13.86 13.66
C GLU A 127 9.80 13.21 12.45
N THR A 128 9.35 12.01 12.09
CA THR A 128 9.94 11.23 11.00
C THR A 128 9.35 11.58 9.63
N ILE A 129 8.20 12.27 9.58
CA ILE A 129 7.59 12.84 8.36
C ILE A 129 7.98 14.30 8.17
N ALA A 130 8.29 15.04 9.24
CA ALA A 130 8.59 16.47 9.19
C ALA A 130 9.60 16.89 8.09
N PRO A 131 10.66 16.12 7.76
CA PRO A 131 11.57 16.47 6.68
C PRO A 131 10.95 16.47 5.27
N LEU A 132 9.75 15.90 5.10
CA LEU A 132 8.98 15.87 3.86
C LEU A 132 7.93 16.98 3.77
N SER A 133 7.75 17.76 4.84
CA SER A 133 6.72 18.80 4.95
C SER A 133 7.31 20.16 4.64
N ASP A 134 6.66 20.93 3.76
CA ASP A 134 6.96 22.35 3.54
C ASP A 134 6.39 23.24 4.67
N ASP A 135 5.48 22.70 5.49
CA ASP A 135 4.91 23.38 6.66
C ASP A 135 5.87 23.36 7.86
N PRO A 136 5.91 24.43 8.68
CA PRO A 136 6.74 24.48 9.87
C PRO A 136 6.39 23.33 10.82
N THR A 137 7.41 22.73 11.45
CA THR A 137 7.28 21.55 12.32
C THR A 137 6.16 21.72 13.35
N VAL A 138 5.00 21.11 13.10
CA VAL A 138 3.90 21.06 14.06
C VAL A 138 4.26 20.05 15.14
N SER A 139 4.72 20.56 16.30
CA SER A 139 4.78 19.76 17.52
C SER A 139 3.38 19.74 18.13
N LEU A 140 2.88 18.53 18.40
CA LEU A 140 1.72 18.40 19.27
C LEU A 140 2.16 18.72 20.71
N PRO A 141 1.31 19.37 21.53
CA PRO A 141 1.60 19.50 22.95
C PRO A 141 1.72 18.09 23.55
N ALA A 142 2.76 17.86 24.35
CA ALA A 142 2.90 16.62 25.09
C ALA A 142 1.62 16.42 25.91
N ILE A 143 0.94 15.29 25.71
CA ILE A 143 -0.22 14.93 26.51
C ILE A 143 0.27 14.88 27.96
N ALA A 144 -0.18 15.83 28.78
CA ALA A 144 0.06 15.79 30.21
C ALA A 144 -0.62 14.53 30.76
N SER A 145 0.17 13.76 31.51
CA SER A 145 -0.15 12.47 32.13
C SER A 145 -1.44 12.46 32.93
#